data_AF-A0A7M2V661-F1
#
_entry.id   AF-A0A7M2V661-F1
#
_cell.length_a   1.000
_cell.length_b   1.000
_cell.length_c   1.000
_cell.angle_alpha   90.00
_cell.angle_beta   90.00
_cell.angle_gamma   90.00
#
_symmetry.space_group_name_H-M   'P 1'
#
loop_
_entity.id
_entity.type
_entity.pdbx_description
1 polymer ?
#
loop_
_entity_poly.entity_id
_entity_poly.type
_entity_poly.pdbx_seq_one_letter_code
_entity_poly.pdbx_strand_id
1 'polypeptide(L)'
;MLINNNLPDRTQPKTSTRIKNSTKPSFIQGEPRFYHCPRCGQFLVTINNNGGETQLRCCDETLSALTPQNTNDALAEDHLPQMTISGGFESNTLTVNIGTTPHPMTDDHRLLWIYVYTFQGGQFKFLRPGDLPEATFALAENDAYVYCDRPVCKGSRCKFNCKRGFTAYSWCNQHGLWKHSF
;
A
#
# COMPACT_ATOMS: atom_id res chain seq x y z
N MET A 1 -17.71 -42.90 -26.51
CA MET A 1 -16.33 -42.98 -25.98
C MET A 1 -16.29 -42.08 -24.76
N LEU A 2 -16.41 -42.64 -23.55
CA LEU A 2 -16.41 -41.87 -22.31
C LEU A 2 -14.96 -41.56 -21.95
N ILE A 3 -14.59 -40.27 -21.96
CA ILE A 3 -13.26 -39.82 -21.55
C ILE A 3 -13.27 -39.78 -20.02
N ASN A 4 -12.58 -40.75 -19.41
CA ASN A 4 -12.49 -40.91 -17.97
C ASN A 4 -11.48 -39.89 -17.41
N ASN A 5 -11.94 -38.73 -16.96
CA ASN A 5 -11.10 -37.67 -16.39
C ASN A 5 -10.74 -37.95 -14.92
N ASN A 6 -10.14 -39.11 -14.64
CA ASN A 6 -9.46 -39.37 -13.37
C ASN A 6 -8.09 -38.68 -13.38
N LEU A 7 -8.09 -37.36 -13.20
CA LEU A 7 -6.90 -36.63 -12.77
C LEU A 7 -6.67 -36.98 -11.29
N PRO A 8 -5.47 -37.40 -10.87
CA PRO A 8 -5.18 -37.60 -9.45
C PRO A 8 -5.38 -36.28 -8.71
N ASP A 9 -6.08 -36.34 -7.58
CA ASP A 9 -6.28 -35.22 -6.66
C ASP A 9 -4.91 -34.69 -6.22
N ARG A 10 -4.40 -33.70 -6.95
CA ARG A 10 -3.21 -32.95 -6.55
C ARG A 10 -3.65 -32.02 -5.43
N THR A 11 -3.66 -32.53 -4.21
CA THR A 11 -3.69 -31.68 -3.02
C THR A 11 -2.44 -30.80 -3.07
N GLN A 12 -2.60 -29.58 -3.57
CA GLN A 12 -1.54 -28.58 -3.54
C GLN A 12 -1.13 -28.39 -2.07
N PRO A 13 0.16 -28.49 -1.72
CA PRO A 13 0.59 -28.27 -0.35
C PRO A 13 0.17 -26.85 0.07
N LYS A 14 -0.43 -26.73 1.25
CA LYS A 14 -0.83 -25.42 1.80
C LYS A 14 0.42 -24.54 1.96
N THR A 15 0.44 -23.40 1.27
CA THR A 15 1.51 -22.41 1.41
C THR A 15 1.32 -21.63 2.70
N SER A 16 2.30 -21.69 3.61
CA SER A 16 2.32 -20.85 4.80
C SER A 16 2.68 -19.41 4.43
N THR A 17 1.84 -18.46 4.80
CA THR A 17 2.09 -17.01 4.62
C THR A 17 2.85 -16.39 5.79
N ARG A 18 3.35 -17.19 6.73
CA ARG A 18 3.95 -16.68 7.96
C ARG A 18 5.33 -16.11 7.73
N ILE A 19 5.66 -15.11 8.54
CA ILE A 19 7.03 -14.64 8.67
C ILE A 19 7.90 -15.74 9.29
N LYS A 20 9.04 -15.99 8.64
CA LYS A 20 10.03 -16.99 9.09
C LYS A 20 11.26 -16.35 9.73
N ASN A 21 11.41 -15.04 9.59
CA ASN A 21 12.56 -14.29 10.09
C ASN A 21 12.37 -13.90 11.56
N SER A 22 13.47 -13.75 12.29
CA SER A 22 13.48 -13.31 13.70
C SER A 22 13.93 -11.86 13.87
N THR A 23 14.13 -11.13 12.77
CA THR A 23 14.58 -9.73 12.76
C THR A 23 13.80 -8.91 11.75
N LYS A 24 13.65 -7.61 12.05
CA LYS A 24 12.99 -6.64 11.17
C LYS A 24 13.57 -6.73 9.74
N PRO A 25 12.73 -6.97 8.71
CA PRO A 25 13.18 -6.96 7.33
C PRO A 25 13.59 -5.56 6.86
N SER A 26 14.43 -5.51 5.84
CA SER A 26 14.74 -4.29 5.08
C SER A 26 13.83 -4.18 3.87
N PHE A 27 13.64 -2.97 3.36
CA PHE A 27 13.02 -2.75 2.05
C PHE A 27 13.90 -3.33 0.95
N ILE A 28 13.30 -4.11 0.04
CA ILE A 28 14.01 -4.69 -1.11
C ILE A 28 13.93 -3.80 -2.37
N GLN A 29 13.16 -2.71 -2.30
CA GLN A 29 13.00 -1.73 -3.36
C GLN A 29 12.98 -0.30 -2.78
N GLY A 30 13.10 0.72 -3.62
CA GLY A 30 12.94 2.13 -3.23
C GLY A 30 11.48 2.57 -3.05
N GLU A 31 11.28 3.78 -2.51
CA GLU A 31 9.96 4.39 -2.36
C GLU A 31 9.30 4.60 -3.75
N PRO A 32 7.99 4.32 -3.90
CA PRO A 32 7.30 4.59 -5.16
C PRO A 32 7.20 6.09 -5.44
N ARG A 33 7.26 6.44 -6.73
CA ARG A 33 6.89 7.77 -7.23
C ARG A 33 5.66 7.63 -8.10
N PHE A 34 4.68 8.50 -7.87
CA PHE A 34 3.39 8.49 -8.55
C PHE A 34 3.31 9.64 -9.56
N TYR A 35 2.63 9.42 -10.66
CA TYR A 35 2.44 10.41 -11.73
C TYR A 35 1.00 10.34 -12.22
N HIS A 36 0.41 11.50 -12.52
CA HIS A 36 -0.93 11.60 -13.09
C HIS A 36 -0.94 12.58 -14.24
N CYS A 37 -1.43 12.16 -15.41
CA CYS A 37 -1.62 13.05 -16.55
C CYS A 37 -2.95 13.79 -16.41
N PRO A 38 -2.97 15.13 -16.26
CA PRO A 38 -4.21 15.88 -16.10
C PRO A 38 -5.08 15.90 -17.37
N ARG A 39 -4.51 15.57 -18.55
CA ARG A 39 -5.25 15.56 -19.82
C ARG A 39 -6.05 14.30 -20.07
N CYS A 40 -5.45 13.12 -19.85
CA CYS A 40 -6.06 11.84 -20.17
C CYS A 40 -6.35 10.96 -18.94
N GLY A 41 -5.95 11.40 -17.75
CA GLY A 41 -6.13 10.63 -16.51
C GLY A 41 -5.17 9.45 -16.35
N GLN A 42 -4.19 9.26 -17.26
CA GLN A 42 -3.23 8.18 -17.15
C GLN A 42 -2.45 8.30 -15.84
N PHE A 43 -2.42 7.21 -15.08
CA PHE A 43 -1.69 7.09 -13.83
C PHE A 43 -0.50 6.16 -14.01
N LEU A 44 0.67 6.57 -13.51
CA LEU A 44 1.90 5.79 -13.59
C LEU A 44 2.59 5.73 -12.23
N VAL A 45 3.28 4.62 -12.00
CA VAL A 45 4.09 4.38 -10.80
C VAL A 45 5.47 3.95 -11.24
N THR A 46 6.49 4.58 -10.68
CA THR A 46 7.88 4.14 -10.89
C THR A 46 8.52 3.81 -9.57
N ILE A 47 9.35 2.78 -9.58
CA ILE A 47 10.22 2.42 -8.47
C ILE A 47 11.62 2.38 -9.04
N ASN A 48 12.52 3.18 -8.47
CA ASN A 48 13.87 3.33 -8.99
C ASN A 48 14.90 2.92 -7.94
N ASN A 49 15.49 1.75 -8.12
CA ASN A 49 16.54 1.23 -7.24
C ASN A 49 17.94 1.74 -7.62
N ASN A 50 18.10 2.34 -8.81
CA ASN A 50 19.39 2.70 -9.39
C ASN A 50 19.63 4.22 -9.40
N GLY A 51 18.75 5.02 -8.80
CA GLY A 51 18.92 6.47 -8.65
C GLY A 51 18.81 7.31 -9.94
N GLY A 52 18.67 6.69 -11.12
CA GLY A 52 18.58 7.42 -12.40
C GLY A 52 17.21 8.05 -12.64
N GLU A 53 17.15 9.37 -12.85
CA GLU A 53 15.88 10.02 -13.18
C GLU A 53 15.37 9.61 -14.56
N THR A 54 14.16 9.05 -14.61
CA THR A 54 13.48 8.74 -15.88
C THR A 54 12.47 9.84 -16.18
N GLN A 55 12.63 10.51 -17.31
CA GLN A 55 11.62 11.46 -17.79
C GLN A 55 10.45 10.69 -18.39
N LEU A 56 9.31 10.71 -17.70
CA LEU A 56 8.06 10.17 -18.21
C LEU A 56 7.34 11.23 -19.04
N ARG A 57 6.85 10.86 -20.23
CA ARG A 57 6.04 11.75 -21.07
C ARG A 57 4.67 11.13 -21.34
N CYS A 58 3.63 11.96 -21.35
CA CYS A 58 2.26 11.58 -21.69
C CYS A 58 1.56 12.76 -22.36
N CYS A 59 0.81 12.48 -23.43
CA CYS A 59 0.13 13.49 -24.25
C CYS A 59 1.06 14.63 -24.71
N ASP A 60 2.32 14.38 -25.04
CA ASP A 60 3.33 15.40 -25.41
C ASP A 60 3.84 16.30 -24.27
N GLU A 61 3.48 16.02 -23.01
CA GLU A 61 4.01 16.70 -21.83
C GLU A 61 4.90 15.78 -21.00
N THR A 62 5.93 16.36 -20.38
CA THR A 62 6.71 15.66 -19.35
C THR A 62 5.93 15.67 -18.05
N LEU A 63 5.75 14.49 -17.44
CA LEU A 63 5.00 14.33 -16.21
C LEU A 63 5.86 14.66 -14.99
N SER A 64 5.32 15.47 -14.09
CA SER A 64 5.88 15.71 -12.77
C SER A 64 5.43 14.63 -11.79
N ALA A 65 6.34 14.24 -10.89
CA ALA A 65 5.99 13.35 -9.79
C ALA A 65 5.00 14.06 -8.86
N LEU A 66 4.01 13.32 -8.39
CA LEU A 66 3.03 13.78 -7.42
C LEU A 66 3.70 13.92 -6.05
N THR A 67 3.53 15.09 -5.45
CA THR A 67 4.02 15.38 -4.10
C THR A 67 2.88 15.20 -3.10
N PRO A 68 3.08 14.42 -2.03
CA PRO A 68 2.10 14.31 -0.96
C PRO A 68 1.84 15.66 -0.29
N GLN A 69 0.58 15.93 0.06
CA GLN A 69 0.21 17.12 0.84
C GLN A 69 0.83 17.09 2.25
N ASN A 70 0.92 18.27 2.86
CA ASN A 70 1.46 18.41 4.20
C ASN A 70 0.48 17.86 5.25
N THR A 71 1.00 17.25 6.32
CA THR A 71 0.19 16.77 7.44
C THR A 71 -0.49 17.88 8.25
N ASN A 72 -0.02 19.12 8.11
CA ASN A 72 -0.60 20.31 8.77
C ASN A 72 -1.63 21.04 7.89
N ASP A 73 -1.96 20.49 6.72
CA ASP A 73 -2.98 21.05 5.83
C ASP A 73 -4.36 20.98 6.49
N ALA A 74 -5.22 21.95 6.20
CA ALA A 74 -6.58 22.01 6.75
C ALA A 74 -7.43 20.78 6.39
N LEU A 75 -7.10 20.09 5.30
CA LEU A 75 -7.80 18.90 4.82
C LEU A 75 -7.20 17.58 5.39
N ALA A 76 -6.19 17.65 6.24
CA ALA A 76 -5.47 16.47 6.74
C ALA A 76 -6.38 15.51 7.52
N GLU A 77 -7.33 16.02 8.29
CA GLU A 77 -8.30 15.20 9.03
C GLU A 77 -9.17 14.34 8.12
N ASP A 78 -9.41 14.74 6.87
CA ASP A 78 -10.24 14.00 5.92
C ASP A 78 -9.42 13.08 5.00
N HIS A 79 -8.10 13.25 4.93
CA HIS A 79 -7.28 12.61 3.88
C HIS A 79 -6.08 11.81 4.37
N LEU A 80 -5.64 11.98 5.61
CA LEU A 80 -4.49 11.24 6.11
C LEU A 80 -4.82 9.74 6.21
N PRO A 81 -4.01 8.86 5.59
CA PRO A 81 -4.16 7.43 5.77
C PRO A 81 -3.87 7.01 7.22
N GLN A 82 -4.71 6.15 7.77
CA GLN A 82 -4.54 5.53 9.07
C GLN A 82 -4.40 4.03 8.91
N MET A 83 -3.31 3.48 9.45
CA MET A 83 -2.94 2.08 9.28
C MET A 83 -3.24 1.29 10.55
N THR A 84 -4.14 0.31 10.44
CA THR A 84 -4.44 -0.66 11.49
C THR A 84 -3.96 -2.04 11.06
N ILE A 85 -2.91 -2.54 11.71
CA ILE A 85 -2.38 -3.87 11.45
C ILE A 85 -3.12 -4.87 12.34
N SER A 86 -3.82 -5.82 11.73
CA SER A 86 -4.42 -6.95 12.42
C SER A 86 -3.60 -8.20 12.13
N GLY A 87 -3.06 -8.83 13.16
CA GLY A 87 -2.44 -10.13 12.93
C GLY A 87 -2.41 -11.09 14.10
N GLY A 88 -2.03 -12.32 13.76
CA GLY A 88 -2.14 -13.50 14.59
C GLY A 88 -1.92 -14.77 13.77
N PHE A 89 -2.29 -15.92 14.33
CA PHE A 89 -2.14 -17.22 13.67
C PHE A 89 -3.03 -17.33 12.41
N GLU A 90 -4.21 -16.71 12.45
CA GLU A 90 -5.28 -16.77 11.44
C GLU A 90 -5.46 -15.46 10.65
N SER A 91 -4.81 -14.37 11.05
CA SER A 91 -4.94 -13.06 10.39
C SER A 91 -3.56 -12.46 10.12
N ASN A 92 -3.38 -11.89 8.94
CA ASN A 92 -2.18 -11.16 8.54
C ASN A 92 -2.62 -10.05 7.59
N THR A 93 -3.21 -8.99 8.14
CA THR A 93 -3.79 -7.93 7.33
C THR A 93 -3.39 -6.54 7.81
N LEU A 94 -3.38 -5.61 6.87
CA LEU A 94 -3.26 -4.18 7.11
C LEU A 94 -4.53 -3.52 6.56
N THR A 95 -5.33 -2.93 7.44
CA THR A 95 -6.45 -2.07 7.01
C THR A 95 -5.96 -0.63 6.99
N VAL A 96 -6.21 0.04 5.87
CA VAL A 96 -5.97 1.47 5.71
C VAL A 96 -7.31 2.16 5.61
N ASN A 97 -7.62 3.05 6.55
CA ASN A 97 -8.76 3.97 6.48
C ASN A 97 -8.24 5.37 6.12
N ILE A 98 -9.02 6.16 5.40
CA ILE A 98 -8.64 7.52 5.01
C ILE A 98 -9.48 8.54 5.79
N GLY A 99 -8.78 9.42 6.50
CA GLY A 99 -9.36 10.47 7.32
C GLY A 99 -9.89 9.98 8.68
N THR A 100 -9.79 10.83 9.71
CA THR A 100 -10.52 10.66 10.98
C THR A 100 -12.01 10.90 10.79
N THR A 101 -12.37 11.83 9.91
CA THR A 101 -13.71 11.97 9.37
C THR A 101 -13.75 11.20 8.03
N PRO A 102 -14.78 10.37 7.77
CA PRO A 102 -14.84 9.61 6.53
C PRO A 102 -14.79 10.51 5.29
N HIS A 103 -13.76 10.32 4.46
CA HIS A 103 -13.62 11.02 3.19
C HIS A 103 -14.84 10.78 2.27
N PRO A 104 -15.34 11.79 1.53
CA PRO A 104 -16.43 11.62 0.57
C PRO A 104 -16.11 10.60 -0.54
N MET A 105 -17.08 9.78 -0.93
CA MET A 105 -16.91 8.78 -2.00
C MET A 105 -18.00 8.95 -3.06
N THR A 106 -18.11 10.14 -3.64
CA THR A 106 -19.10 10.48 -4.68
C THR A 106 -18.49 10.37 -6.09
N ASP A 107 -19.33 10.57 -7.12
CA ASP A 107 -18.86 10.59 -8.50
C ASP A 107 -17.95 11.80 -8.81
N ASP A 108 -18.13 12.91 -8.10
CA ASP A 108 -17.35 14.13 -8.32
C ASP A 108 -16.18 14.28 -7.35
N HIS A 109 -16.25 13.68 -6.17
CA HIS A 109 -15.23 13.75 -5.13
C HIS A 109 -15.03 12.39 -4.46
N ARG A 110 -13.92 11.71 -4.78
CA ARG A 110 -13.60 10.39 -4.26
C ARG A 110 -12.10 10.10 -4.21
N LEU A 111 -11.78 9.08 -3.44
CA LEU A 111 -10.53 8.35 -3.54
C LEU A 111 -10.56 7.45 -4.77
N LEU A 112 -9.47 7.47 -5.54
CA LEU A 112 -9.31 6.56 -6.68
C LEU A 112 -8.64 5.26 -6.27
N TRP A 113 -7.66 5.35 -5.36
CA TRP A 113 -6.89 4.20 -4.92
C TRP A 113 -6.20 4.46 -3.58
N ILE A 114 -5.84 3.35 -2.95
CA ILE A 114 -4.94 3.28 -1.80
C ILE A 114 -3.77 2.38 -2.19
N TYR A 115 -2.55 2.83 -1.89
CA TYR A 115 -1.32 2.08 -2.08
C TYR A 115 -0.61 1.88 -0.74
N VAL A 116 -0.15 0.66 -0.47
CA VAL A 116 0.73 0.38 0.66
C VAL A 116 2.12 0.04 0.18
N TYR A 117 3.12 0.68 0.76
CA TYR A 117 4.54 0.41 0.57
C TYR A 117 5.07 -0.38 1.76
N THR A 118 5.58 -1.58 1.49
CA THR A 118 5.99 -2.58 2.49
C THR A 118 7.41 -3.06 2.24
N PHE A 119 7.94 -3.97 3.05
CA PHE A 119 9.31 -4.45 2.89
C PHE A 119 9.51 -5.24 1.60
N GLN A 120 8.47 -5.96 1.15
CA GLN A 120 8.54 -6.79 -0.06
C GLN A 120 8.02 -6.09 -1.32
N GLY A 121 7.46 -4.90 -1.21
CA GLY A 121 7.04 -4.18 -2.39
C GLY A 121 5.94 -3.17 -2.12
N GLY A 122 4.88 -3.25 -2.91
CA GLY A 122 3.64 -2.59 -2.56
C GLY A 122 2.43 -3.16 -3.27
N GLN A 123 1.26 -2.75 -2.80
CA GLN A 123 -0.03 -3.26 -3.26
C GLN A 123 -0.99 -2.10 -3.51
N PHE A 124 -1.78 -2.20 -4.57
CA PHE A 124 -2.87 -1.28 -4.88
C PHE A 124 -4.22 -1.87 -4.53
N LYS A 125 -5.12 -1.02 -4.05
CA LYS A 125 -6.56 -1.24 -4.09
C LYS A 125 -7.23 -0.02 -4.69
N PHE A 126 -8.01 -0.23 -5.75
CA PHE A 126 -8.82 0.81 -6.37
C PHE A 126 -10.17 0.88 -5.68
N LEU A 127 -10.70 2.09 -5.56
CA LEU A 127 -12.00 2.35 -4.95
C LEU A 127 -12.94 2.96 -5.99
N ARG A 128 -14.24 2.73 -5.80
CA ARG A 128 -15.32 3.24 -6.64
C ARG A 128 -16.17 4.24 -5.85
N PRO A 129 -16.91 5.12 -6.54
CA PRO A 129 -17.98 5.87 -5.89
C PRO A 129 -18.90 4.94 -5.09
N GLY A 130 -19.26 5.37 -3.87
CA GLY A 130 -20.09 4.62 -2.92
C GLY A 130 -19.35 3.59 -2.06
N ASP A 131 -18.10 3.25 -2.36
CA ASP A 131 -17.29 2.39 -1.49
C ASP A 131 -16.98 3.10 -0.16
N LEU A 132 -16.64 2.33 0.87
CA LEU A 132 -16.04 2.90 2.08
C LEU A 132 -14.65 3.47 1.74
N PRO A 133 -14.20 4.57 2.36
CA PRO A 133 -12.87 5.15 2.17
C PRO A 133 -11.80 4.35 2.92
N GLU A 134 -11.78 3.03 2.72
CA GLU A 134 -10.87 2.10 3.37
C GLU A 134 -10.53 0.91 2.48
N ALA A 135 -9.42 0.24 2.80
CA ALA A 135 -8.98 -0.96 2.10
C ALA A 135 -8.17 -1.88 3.03
N THR A 136 -8.47 -3.17 3.01
CA THR A 136 -7.69 -4.21 3.72
C THR A 136 -6.75 -4.95 2.78
N PHE A 137 -5.46 -4.99 3.11
CA PHE A 137 -4.40 -5.65 2.37
C PHE A 137 -3.96 -6.92 3.11
N ALA A 138 -3.79 -8.02 2.37
CA ALA A 138 -3.20 -9.23 2.93
C ALA A 138 -1.67 -9.09 2.96
N LEU A 139 -1.06 -9.55 4.04
CA LEU A 139 0.38 -9.56 4.23
C LEU A 139 0.87 -11.01 4.30
N ALA A 140 2.04 -11.26 3.73
CA ALA A 140 2.66 -12.58 3.71
C ALA A 140 4.16 -12.46 3.98
N GLU A 141 4.79 -13.58 4.37
CA GLU A 141 6.23 -13.72 4.50
C GLU A 141 6.89 -12.59 5.34
N ASN A 142 7.78 -11.79 4.75
CA ASN A 142 8.48 -10.72 5.46
C ASN A 142 7.55 -9.55 5.80
N ASP A 143 6.42 -9.42 5.11
CA ASP A 143 5.38 -8.47 5.45
C ASP A 143 4.37 -9.03 6.46
N ALA A 144 4.27 -10.35 6.63
CA ALA A 144 3.36 -10.97 7.59
C ALA A 144 3.67 -10.55 9.04
N TYR A 145 2.64 -10.66 9.87
CA TYR A 145 2.55 -10.04 11.18
C TYR A 145 3.68 -10.45 12.14
N VAL A 146 4.28 -9.43 12.77
CA VAL A 146 4.72 -9.46 14.18
C VAL A 146 4.58 -8.03 14.71
N TYR A 147 3.86 -7.89 15.82
CA TYR A 147 3.66 -6.62 16.49
C TYR A 147 4.78 -6.35 17.51
N CYS A 148 5.18 -5.09 17.59
CA CYS A 148 6.10 -4.57 18.59
C CYS A 148 5.51 -3.25 19.10
N ASP A 149 5.05 -3.25 20.34
CA ASP A 149 4.50 -2.10 21.07
C ASP A 149 5.58 -1.21 21.71
N ARG A 150 6.85 -1.50 21.45
CA ARG A 150 7.95 -0.76 22.08
C ARG A 150 7.90 0.71 21.71
N PRO A 151 8.13 1.63 22.67
CA PRO A 151 8.17 3.06 22.40
C PRO A 151 9.31 3.40 21.42
N VAL A 152 10.47 2.75 21.56
CA VAL A 152 11.67 3.02 20.75
C VAL A 152 11.93 1.90 19.73
N CYS A 153 12.06 2.28 18.45
CA CYS A 153 12.46 1.37 17.38
C CYS A 153 13.93 0.99 17.51
N LYS A 154 14.25 -0.32 17.49
CA LYS A 154 15.65 -0.80 17.49
C LYS A 154 16.22 -1.00 16.08
N GLY A 155 15.54 -0.53 15.03
CA GLY A 155 15.97 -0.63 13.64
C GLY A 155 16.31 -2.07 13.23
N SER A 156 17.48 -2.25 12.62
CA SER A 156 18.02 -3.56 12.20
C SER A 156 18.33 -4.51 13.36
N ARG A 157 18.43 -4.01 14.61
CA ARG A 157 18.59 -4.83 15.83
C ARG A 157 17.24 -5.23 16.44
N CYS A 158 16.13 -4.88 15.81
CA CYS A 158 14.80 -5.24 16.30
C CYS A 158 14.53 -6.73 16.06
N LYS A 159 14.41 -7.48 17.16
CA LYS A 159 13.98 -8.89 17.16
C LYS A 159 12.45 -9.07 17.09
N PHE A 160 11.70 -7.97 17.11
CA PHE A 160 10.23 -7.98 17.17
C PHE A 160 9.58 -7.70 15.80
N ASN A 161 10.35 -7.81 14.70
CA ASN A 161 9.81 -7.78 13.33
C ASN A 161 8.81 -6.65 13.02
N CYS A 162 8.98 -5.49 13.67
CA CYS A 162 8.01 -4.40 13.62
C CYS A 162 7.90 -3.80 12.21
N LYS A 163 6.69 -3.33 11.88
CA LYS A 163 6.36 -2.76 10.56
C LYS A 163 6.58 -1.25 10.47
N ARG A 164 7.28 -0.66 11.45
CA ARG A 164 7.69 0.75 11.39
C ARG A 164 8.45 1.03 10.09
N GLY A 165 8.01 2.02 9.34
CA GLY A 165 8.47 2.36 8.00
C GLY A 165 7.50 1.99 6.89
N PHE A 166 6.48 1.15 7.13
CA PHE A 166 5.40 0.99 6.15
C PHE A 166 4.75 2.34 5.88
N THR A 167 4.42 2.59 4.63
CA THR A 167 3.79 3.85 4.21
C THR A 167 2.53 3.55 3.43
N ALA A 168 1.42 4.16 3.85
CA ALA A 168 0.19 4.18 3.06
C ALA A 168 0.10 5.49 2.29
N TYR A 169 -0.37 5.41 1.05
CA TYR A 169 -0.66 6.54 0.17
C TYR A 169 -2.10 6.44 -0.28
N SER A 170 -2.74 7.59 -0.48
CA SER A 170 -4.07 7.69 -1.05
C SER A 170 -4.11 8.83 -2.07
N TRP A 171 -4.96 8.70 -3.08
CA TRP A 171 -5.18 9.75 -4.07
C TRP A 171 -6.65 10.13 -4.13
N CYS A 172 -6.92 11.39 -3.79
CA CYS A 172 -8.20 12.03 -4.02
C CYS A 172 -8.18 12.77 -5.37
N ASN A 173 -9.24 12.61 -6.16
CA ASN A 173 -9.34 13.27 -7.47
C ASN A 173 -9.35 14.81 -7.39
N GLN A 174 -9.73 15.39 -6.25
CA GLN A 174 -9.75 16.84 -6.03
C GLN A 174 -8.56 17.35 -5.21
N HIS A 175 -8.12 16.59 -4.20
CA HIS A 175 -7.12 17.05 -3.22
C HIS A 175 -5.74 16.41 -3.38
N GLY A 176 -5.57 15.53 -4.36
CA GLY A 176 -4.28 14.97 -4.75
C GLY A 176 -3.78 13.86 -3.82
N LEU A 177 -2.46 13.76 -3.70
CA LEU A 177 -1.75 12.67 -3.01
C LEU A 177 -1.61 12.95 -1.52
N TRP A 178 -1.89 11.97 -0.70
CA TRP A 178 -1.64 12.00 0.74
C TRP A 178 -0.85 10.77 1.17
N LYS A 179 -0.07 10.89 2.25
CA LYS A 179 0.67 9.75 2.80
C LYS A 179 0.79 9.77 4.31
N HIS A 180 0.91 8.60 4.89
CA HIS A 180 1.26 8.41 6.30
C HIS A 180 2.21 7.23 6.45
N SER A 181 3.22 7.36 7.32
CA SER A 181 4.19 6.30 7.62
C SER A 181 4.07 5.85 9.07
N PHE A 182 4.09 4.53 9.29
CA PHE A 182 3.99 3.89 10.60
C PHE A 182 5.33 3.86 11.35
#